data_AF-A0A397DJJ3-F1
#
_entry.id   AF-A0A397DJJ3-F1
#
_cell.length_a   1.000
_cell.length_b   1.000
_cell.length_c   1.000
_cell.angle_alpha   90.00
_cell.angle_beta   90.00
_cell.angle_gamma   90.00
#
_symmetry.space_group_name_H-M   'P 1'
#
loop_
_entity.id
_entity.type
_entity.pdbx_description
1 polymer ?
#
loop_
_entity_poly.entity_id
_entity_poly.type
_entity_poly.pdbx_seq_one_letter_code
_entity_poly.pdbx_strand_id
1 'polypeptide(L)'
;MLLLAQQVGCLEYAIAVVASLTGQSPFILERERKEAESYRKEANDEDKLPSIDAESSEPQKNEMTQVDNAWTEELKEAEAMQRHAQWMDDDSDVEYPAGPVKFRWFGRFLLDGLVVSALKPLLATKLREPSVSLIKKKFDAKIQLLVSALERSNVSSRRALVAQWQRNPQFLREQVLNWVQDNHKAALKQHWNDLVMRQVQAL
;
A
#
# COMPACT_ATOMS: atom_id res chain seq x y z
N MET A 1 5.23 -22.52 25.97
CA MET A 1 5.22 -21.74 24.72
C MET A 1 6.34 -20.69 24.71
N LEU A 2 6.36 -19.70 25.61
CA LEU A 2 7.42 -18.67 25.63
C LEU A 2 8.83 -19.19 25.98
N LEU A 3 8.93 -20.21 26.84
CA LEU A 3 10.22 -20.85 27.19
C LEU A 3 10.89 -21.55 25.99
N LEU A 4 10.10 -22.09 25.05
CA LEU A 4 10.62 -22.68 23.80
C LEU A 4 11.05 -21.59 22.81
N ALA A 5 10.30 -20.48 22.73
CA ALA A 5 10.62 -19.34 21.87
C ALA A 5 11.94 -18.63 22.26
N GLN A 6 12.30 -18.66 23.55
CA GLN A 6 13.56 -18.10 24.04
C GLN A 6 14.79 -18.92 23.63
N GLN A 7 14.68 -20.25 23.55
CA GLN A 7 15.77 -21.11 23.05
C GLN A 7 15.99 -21.00 21.54
N VAL A 8 14.95 -20.66 20.78
CA VAL A 8 15.00 -20.56 19.31
C VAL A 8 15.25 -19.10 18.85
N GLY A 9 15.39 -18.15 19.78
CA GLY A 9 15.67 -16.75 19.47
C GLY A 9 14.50 -16.00 18.80
N CYS A 10 13.29 -16.55 18.84
CA CYS A 10 12.10 -15.97 18.22
C CYS A 10 11.13 -15.32 19.23
N LEU A 11 11.65 -15.03 20.44
CA LEU A 11 10.87 -14.49 21.55
C LEU A 11 10.19 -13.15 21.19
N GLU A 12 10.89 -12.26 20.49
CA GLU A 12 10.33 -10.95 20.09
C GLU A 12 9.15 -11.09 19.13
N TYR A 13 9.22 -12.02 18.18
CA TYR A 13 8.11 -12.31 17.26
C TYR A 13 6.93 -12.98 17.96
N ALA A 14 7.19 -13.90 18.90
CA ALA A 14 6.14 -14.53 19.69
C ALA A 14 5.40 -13.48 20.56
N ILE A 15 6.14 -12.56 21.18
CA ILE A 15 5.56 -11.46 21.96
C ILE A 15 4.77 -10.52 21.04
N ALA A 16 5.32 -10.13 19.89
CA ALA A 16 4.64 -9.25 18.94
C ALA A 16 3.33 -9.87 18.44
N VAL A 17 3.31 -11.16 18.11
CA VAL A 17 2.10 -11.86 17.67
C VAL A 17 1.07 -11.94 18.80
N VAL A 18 1.47 -12.30 20.03
CA VAL A 18 0.55 -12.34 21.17
C VAL A 18 -0.01 -10.94 21.46
N ALA A 19 0.83 -9.90 21.48
CA ALA A 19 0.41 -8.52 21.68
C ALA A 19 -0.56 -8.03 20.58
N SER A 20 -0.31 -8.41 19.33
CA SER A 20 -1.20 -8.13 18.19
C SER A 20 -2.56 -8.80 18.35
N LEU A 21 -2.58 -10.03 18.88
CA LEU A 21 -3.79 -10.81 19.10
C LEU A 21 -4.55 -10.37 20.36
N THR A 22 -3.89 -9.74 21.35
CA THR A 22 -4.51 -9.33 22.61
C THR A 22 -5.09 -7.91 22.61
N GLY A 23 -5.07 -7.17 21.49
CA GLY A 23 -5.78 -5.90 21.34
C GLY A 23 -5.31 -4.72 22.22
N GLN A 24 -4.44 -4.94 23.20
CA GLN A 24 -3.80 -3.89 23.99
C GLN A 24 -2.43 -3.57 23.41
N SER A 25 -2.26 -2.32 22.97
CA SER A 25 -1.01 -1.84 22.39
C SER A 25 0.13 -1.92 23.42
N PRO A 26 1.30 -2.47 23.07
CA PRO A 26 2.43 -2.60 23.99
C PRO A 26 3.16 -1.27 24.28
N PHE A 27 2.75 -0.17 23.64
CA PHE A 27 3.31 1.16 23.86
C PHE A 27 2.28 2.03 24.56
N ILE A 28 2.28 2.02 25.89
CA ILE A 28 1.57 3.06 26.66
C ILE A 28 2.33 4.36 26.47
N LEU A 29 1.77 5.29 25.70
CA LEU A 29 2.25 6.67 25.66
C LEU A 29 1.88 7.32 27.00
N GLU A 30 2.86 7.86 27.73
CA GLU A 30 2.70 8.52 29.04
C GLU A 30 1.58 9.57 29.10
N ARG A 31 1.13 10.04 27.93
CA ARG A 31 -0.01 10.95 27.73
C ARG A 31 -1.34 10.33 28.18
N GLU A 32 -1.62 9.09 27.84
CA GLU A 32 -2.88 8.42 28.20
C GLU A 32 -2.97 8.12 29.70
N ARG A 33 -1.82 7.87 30.37
CA ARG A 33 -1.78 7.67 31.82
C ARG A 33 -2.13 8.95 32.59
N LYS A 34 -1.63 10.11 32.13
CA LYS A 34 -1.95 11.40 32.75
C LYS A 34 -3.41 11.82 32.55
N GLU A 35 -3.97 11.50 31.39
CA GLU A 35 -5.39 11.76 31.10
C GLU A 35 -6.27 10.81 31.93
N ALA A 36 -5.95 9.51 32.04
CA ALA A 36 -6.69 8.59 32.90
C ALA A 36 -6.58 8.93 34.40
N GLU A 37 -5.44 9.44 34.87
CA GLU A 37 -5.26 9.90 36.25
C GLU A 37 -6.00 11.22 36.54
N SER A 38 -6.21 12.10 35.55
CA SER A 38 -7.04 13.30 35.73
C SER A 38 -8.52 12.97 35.82
N TYR A 39 -9.02 12.09 34.95
CA TYR A 39 -10.43 11.65 34.98
C TYR A 39 -10.78 10.89 36.27
N ARG A 40 -9.83 10.11 36.82
CA ARG A 40 -10.06 9.36 38.07
C ARG A 40 -10.05 10.25 39.32
N LYS A 41 -9.47 11.44 39.22
CA LYS A 41 -9.41 12.41 40.32
C LYS A 41 -10.65 13.31 40.34
N GLU A 42 -11.15 13.69 39.17
CA GLU A 42 -12.42 14.44 39.03
C GLU A 42 -13.64 13.63 39.51
N ALA A 43 -13.64 12.31 39.29
CA ALA A 43 -14.74 11.45 39.73
C ALA A 43 -14.85 11.24 41.27
N ASN A 44 -13.81 11.60 42.04
CA ASN A 44 -13.75 11.31 43.48
C ASN A 44 -14.00 12.55 44.36
N ASP A 45 -14.10 13.74 43.77
CA ASP A 45 -14.31 15.02 44.49
C ASP A 45 -15.78 15.50 44.45
N GLU A 46 -16.70 14.82 43.73
CA GLU A 46 -18.12 15.20 43.67
C GLU A 46 -19.01 14.59 44.79
N ASP A 47 -18.51 13.62 45.57
CA ASP A 47 -19.28 12.97 46.65
C ASP A 47 -19.13 13.68 48.01
N LYS A 48 -19.48 14.98 48.08
CA LYS A 48 -19.69 15.62 49.38
C LYS A 48 -20.72 16.74 49.39
N LEU A 49 -22.01 16.39 49.50
CA LEU A 49 -23.08 17.29 49.98
C LEU A 49 -24.09 16.54 50.88
N PRO A 50 -24.81 17.26 51.76
CA PRO A 50 -25.08 16.80 53.13
C PRO A 50 -26.41 16.05 53.30
N SER A 51 -26.45 15.30 54.39
CA SER A 51 -27.60 14.59 54.96
C SER A 51 -28.84 15.46 55.17
N ILE A 52 -29.97 15.06 54.59
CA ILE A 52 -31.34 15.43 55.01
C ILE A 52 -32.25 14.20 54.89
N ASP A 53 -33.12 14.06 55.88
CA ASP A 53 -33.82 12.86 56.31
C ASP A 53 -35.06 12.46 55.49
N ALA A 54 -35.37 11.16 55.58
CA ALA A 54 -36.69 10.54 55.70
C ALA A 54 -37.78 10.67 54.61
N GLU A 55 -38.28 9.46 54.28
CA GLU A 55 -39.64 9.07 53.86
C GLU A 55 -40.05 8.99 52.36
N SER A 56 -40.61 7.81 52.06
CA SER A 56 -41.69 7.49 51.12
C SER A 56 -41.36 6.87 49.75
N SER A 57 -41.64 5.55 49.66
CA SER A 57 -42.43 4.84 48.64
C SER A 57 -41.90 4.66 47.19
N GLU A 58 -41.68 3.39 46.82
CA GLU A 58 -41.53 2.81 45.46
C GLU A 58 -42.83 2.93 44.60
N PRO A 59 -42.92 2.44 43.33
CA PRO A 59 -41.93 2.06 42.30
C PRO A 59 -42.26 2.59 40.89
N GLN A 60 -41.32 3.16 40.12
CA GLN A 60 -41.43 3.27 38.65
C GLN A 60 -40.11 3.78 38.04
N LYS A 61 -39.10 2.91 37.92
CA LYS A 61 -37.82 3.25 37.26
C LYS A 61 -37.36 2.25 36.21
N ASN A 62 -38.09 1.16 36.00
CA ASN A 62 -37.57 0.04 35.20
C ASN A 62 -37.90 0.11 33.69
N GLU A 63 -38.90 0.89 33.27
CA GLU A 63 -39.24 1.01 31.84
C GLU A 63 -38.51 2.17 31.14
N MET A 64 -38.26 3.28 31.85
CA MET A 64 -37.59 4.46 31.27
C MET A 64 -36.12 4.18 30.90
N THR A 65 -35.44 3.31 31.66
CA THR A 65 -34.03 2.98 31.41
C THR A 65 -33.85 1.99 30.25
N GLN A 66 -34.86 1.17 29.94
CA GLN A 66 -34.73 0.14 28.91
C GLN A 66 -34.74 0.72 27.50
N VAL A 67 -35.55 1.75 27.26
CA VAL A 67 -35.59 2.47 25.97
C VAL A 67 -34.29 3.23 25.72
N ASP A 68 -33.78 3.95 26.72
CA ASP A 68 -32.52 4.71 26.59
C ASP A 68 -31.31 3.81 26.32
N ASN A 69 -31.31 2.60 26.88
CA ASN A 69 -30.27 1.58 26.65
C ASN A 69 -30.37 0.96 25.24
N ALA A 70 -31.57 0.72 24.73
CA ALA A 70 -31.76 0.15 23.39
C ALA A 70 -31.35 1.14 22.28
N TRP A 71 -31.71 2.42 22.42
CA TRP A 71 -31.30 3.46 21.47
C TRP A 71 -29.78 3.70 21.47
N THR A 72 -29.12 3.53 22.62
CA THR A 72 -27.65 3.70 22.73
C THR A 72 -26.87 2.51 22.17
N GLU A 73 -27.43 1.29 22.18
CA GLU A 73 -26.86 0.13 21.49
C GLU A 73 -26.98 0.24 19.98
N GLU A 74 -28.15 0.65 19.47
CA GLU A 74 -28.40 0.81 18.03
C GLU A 74 -27.51 1.92 17.42
N LEU A 75 -27.26 3.01 18.17
CA LEU A 75 -26.32 4.06 17.78
C LEU A 75 -24.87 3.57 17.74
N LYS A 76 -24.45 2.71 18.69
CA LYS A 76 -23.10 2.11 18.70
C LYS A 76 -22.91 1.15 17.55
N GLU A 77 -23.92 0.36 17.20
CA GLU A 77 -23.87 -0.56 16.06
C GLU A 77 -23.81 0.22 14.73
N ALA A 78 -24.60 1.28 14.58
CA ALA A 78 -24.55 2.15 13.41
C ALA A 78 -23.18 2.86 13.26
N GLU A 79 -22.59 3.33 14.36
CA GLU A 79 -21.25 3.91 14.36
C GLU A 79 -20.17 2.85 14.06
N ALA A 80 -20.33 1.61 14.52
CA ALA A 80 -19.45 0.50 14.19
C ALA A 80 -19.55 0.14 12.69
N MET A 81 -20.75 0.17 12.10
CA MET A 81 -20.94 0.01 10.66
C MET A 81 -20.31 1.15 9.85
N GLN A 82 -20.38 2.40 10.33
CA GLN A 82 -19.70 3.54 9.71
C GLN A 82 -18.17 3.42 9.79
N ARG A 83 -17.64 2.97 10.93
CA ARG A 83 -16.20 2.69 11.09
C ARG A 83 -15.73 1.56 10.16
N HIS A 84 -16.53 0.52 9.97
CA HIS A 84 -16.23 -0.56 9.03
C HIS A 84 -16.29 -0.10 7.56
N ALA A 85 -17.21 0.79 7.22
CA ALA A 85 -17.30 1.39 5.88
C ALA A 85 -16.11 2.31 5.57
N GLN A 86 -15.50 2.93 6.59
CA GLN A 86 -14.33 3.80 6.42
C GLN A 86 -13.07 3.05 5.93
N TRP A 87 -13.04 1.72 6.03
CA TRP A 87 -11.93 0.88 5.53
C TRP A 87 -12.22 0.20 4.19
N MET A 88 -13.43 0.38 3.64
CA MET A 88 -13.68 0.02 2.26
C MET A 88 -13.26 1.20 1.40
N ASP A 89 -11.98 1.22 1.03
CA ASP A 89 -11.55 2.06 -0.08
C ASP A 89 -12.43 1.65 -1.28
N ASP A 90 -13.28 2.58 -1.73
CA ASP A 90 -13.92 2.51 -3.04
C ASP A 90 -12.82 2.13 -4.03
N ASP A 91 -13.09 1.21 -4.97
CA ASP A 91 -12.14 0.77 -6.01
C ASP A 91 -11.73 2.00 -6.83
N SER A 92 -10.80 2.75 -6.27
CA SER A 92 -10.34 4.00 -6.81
C SER A 92 -9.45 3.57 -7.96
N ASP A 93 -9.93 3.82 -9.17
CA ASP A 93 -9.09 3.83 -10.35
C ASP A 93 -8.07 4.95 -10.11
N VAL A 94 -7.00 4.62 -9.38
CA VAL A 94 -5.95 5.56 -9.00
C VAL A 94 -5.31 5.98 -10.30
N GLU A 95 -5.78 7.11 -10.82
CA GLU A 95 -5.23 7.68 -12.02
C GLU A 95 -3.73 7.90 -11.78
N TYR A 96 -2.96 7.31 -12.68
CA TYR A 96 -1.54 7.16 -12.52
C TYR A 96 -0.90 8.54 -12.21
N PRO A 97 -0.01 8.67 -11.21
CA PRO A 97 0.52 9.97 -10.79
C PRO A 97 1.11 10.75 -11.96
N ALA A 98 0.59 11.96 -12.17
CA ALA A 98 1.05 12.88 -13.19
C ALA A 98 2.52 13.28 -12.96
N GLY A 99 3.27 13.48 -14.05
CA GLY A 99 4.68 13.90 -14.01
C GLY A 99 5.70 12.82 -14.37
N PRO A 100 7.00 13.03 -14.10
CA PRO A 100 8.10 12.15 -14.56
C PRO A 100 8.00 10.71 -14.05
N VAL A 101 7.26 10.52 -12.95
CA VAL A 101 6.99 9.21 -12.33
C VAL A 101 6.22 8.29 -13.29
N LYS A 102 5.43 8.82 -14.23
CA LYS A 102 4.74 8.05 -15.27
C LYS A 102 5.65 7.24 -16.18
N PHE A 103 6.75 7.83 -16.59
CA PHE A 103 7.72 7.14 -17.43
C PHE A 103 8.50 6.08 -16.64
N ARG A 104 8.62 6.24 -15.32
CA ARG A 104 9.33 5.29 -14.45
C ARG A 104 8.58 3.99 -14.30
N TRP A 105 7.28 4.00 -14.01
CA TRP A 105 6.56 2.72 -13.98
C TRP A 105 6.21 2.21 -15.37
N PHE A 106 6.00 3.08 -16.36
CA PHE A 106 5.88 2.58 -17.74
C PHE A 106 7.13 1.78 -18.14
N GLY A 107 8.32 2.32 -17.85
CA GLY A 107 9.58 1.60 -18.02
C GLY A 107 9.63 0.29 -17.23
N ARG A 108 9.12 0.28 -15.99
CA ARG A 108 9.02 -0.93 -15.15
C ARG A 108 8.21 -2.01 -15.85
N PHE A 109 7.00 -1.67 -16.28
CA PHE A 109 6.07 -2.59 -16.94
C PHE A 109 6.58 -3.04 -18.32
N LEU A 110 7.34 -2.19 -19.00
CA LEU A 110 8.01 -2.55 -20.24
C LEU A 110 9.08 -3.63 -20.00
N LEU A 111 9.92 -3.45 -18.99
CA LEU A 111 10.97 -4.43 -18.64
C LEU A 111 10.40 -5.74 -18.09
N ASP A 112 9.26 -5.69 -17.41
CA ASP A 112 8.52 -6.89 -16.97
C ASP A 112 7.81 -7.61 -18.13
N GLY A 113 7.78 -7.00 -19.33
CA GLY A 113 7.08 -7.55 -20.49
C GLY A 113 5.55 -7.52 -20.37
N LEU A 114 5.01 -6.67 -19.48
CA LEU A 114 3.56 -6.47 -19.33
C LEU A 114 2.99 -5.60 -20.45
N VAL A 115 3.77 -4.63 -20.94
CA VAL A 115 3.35 -3.77 -22.07
C VAL A 115 3.39 -4.53 -23.39
N VAL A 116 4.42 -5.37 -23.56
CA VAL A 116 4.61 -6.19 -24.76
C VAL A 116 4.92 -7.61 -24.32
N SER A 117 3.95 -8.51 -24.43
CA SER A 117 4.07 -9.90 -24.02
C SER A 117 5.23 -10.64 -24.71
N ALA A 118 5.60 -10.24 -25.92
CA ALA A 118 6.74 -10.79 -26.65
C ALA A 118 8.10 -10.47 -26.00
N LEU A 119 8.21 -9.42 -25.18
CA LEU A 119 9.43 -9.11 -24.43
C LEU A 119 9.59 -9.98 -23.17
N LYS A 120 8.49 -10.54 -22.65
CA LYS A 120 8.49 -11.34 -21.41
C LYS A 120 9.48 -12.52 -21.45
N PRO A 121 9.49 -13.42 -22.46
CA PRO A 121 10.46 -14.52 -22.51
C PRO A 121 11.90 -14.04 -22.69
N LEU A 122 12.11 -12.85 -23.27
CA LEU A 122 13.43 -12.28 -23.53
C LEU A 122 14.02 -11.57 -22.29
N LEU A 123 13.17 -11.05 -21.40
CA LEU A 123 13.58 -10.21 -20.27
C LEU A 123 13.41 -10.87 -18.89
N ALA A 124 12.40 -11.73 -18.68
CA ALA A 124 11.95 -12.16 -17.34
C ALA A 124 13.06 -12.65 -16.39
N THR A 125 14.05 -13.41 -16.89
CA THR A 125 15.18 -13.92 -16.08
C THR A 125 16.53 -13.39 -16.53
N LYS A 126 16.54 -12.47 -17.51
CA LYS A 126 17.75 -12.03 -18.23
C LYS A 126 18.17 -10.61 -17.91
N LEU A 127 17.39 -9.91 -17.10
CA LEU A 127 17.74 -8.59 -16.60
C LEU A 127 18.95 -8.70 -15.65
N ARG A 128 19.84 -7.71 -15.70
CA ARG A 128 20.97 -7.59 -14.77
C ARG A 128 20.47 -7.25 -13.36
N GLU A 129 19.38 -6.51 -13.29
CA GLU A 129 18.79 -5.98 -12.06
C GLU A 129 17.28 -6.09 -12.09
N PRO A 130 16.64 -6.13 -10.92
CA PRO A 130 15.20 -6.16 -10.86
C PRO A 130 14.65 -4.85 -11.44
N SER A 131 13.65 -4.98 -12.29
CA SER A 131 12.90 -3.88 -12.91
C SER A 131 12.35 -2.90 -11.85
N VAL A 132 12.14 -3.34 -10.60
CA VAL A 132 11.75 -2.48 -9.43
C VAL A 132 12.72 -1.34 -9.16
N SER A 133 13.98 -1.48 -9.57
CA SER A 133 14.99 -0.43 -9.40
C SER A 133 14.58 0.88 -10.08
N LEU A 134 13.75 0.84 -11.14
CA LEU A 134 13.24 2.03 -11.82
C LEU A 134 12.42 2.96 -10.91
N ILE A 135 11.73 2.42 -9.91
CA ILE A 135 10.81 3.16 -9.04
C ILE A 135 11.52 3.64 -7.77
N LYS A 136 12.65 3.03 -7.40
CA LYS A 136 13.40 3.39 -6.19
C LYS A 136 13.96 4.82 -6.24
N LYS A 137 14.16 5.45 -5.08
CA LYS A 137 14.68 6.83 -4.97
C LYS A 137 16.09 7.02 -5.55
N LYS A 138 16.88 5.95 -5.69
CA LYS A 138 18.24 6.01 -6.25
C LYS A 138 18.19 6.26 -7.77
N PHE A 139 18.82 7.35 -8.20
CA PHE A 139 18.99 7.71 -9.61
C PHE A 139 20.25 7.05 -10.16
N ASP A 140 20.07 5.99 -10.95
CA ASP A 140 21.16 5.36 -11.70
C ASP A 140 21.20 5.94 -13.13
N ALA A 141 22.38 6.08 -13.72
CA ALA A 141 22.56 6.58 -15.08
C ALA A 141 21.77 5.76 -16.10
N LYS A 142 21.65 4.43 -15.92
CA LYS A 142 20.85 3.57 -16.78
C LYS A 142 19.34 3.84 -16.68
N ILE A 143 18.86 4.18 -15.49
CA ILE A 143 17.47 4.60 -15.25
C ILE A 143 17.22 5.92 -15.98
N GLN A 144 18.15 6.87 -15.85
CA GLN A 144 18.06 8.15 -16.55
C GLN A 144 18.02 8.00 -18.06
N LEU A 145 18.86 7.14 -18.64
CA LEU A 145 18.86 6.89 -20.09
C LEU A 145 17.53 6.35 -20.59
N LEU A 146 16.90 5.42 -19.86
CA LEU A 146 15.61 4.86 -20.23
C LEU A 146 14.48 5.88 -20.04
N VAL A 147 14.41 6.51 -18.87
CA VAL A 147 13.34 7.44 -18.49
C VAL A 147 13.38 8.70 -19.36
N SER A 148 14.56 9.29 -19.59
CA SER A 148 14.70 10.47 -20.45
C SER A 148 14.40 10.17 -21.93
N ALA A 149 14.62 8.93 -22.40
CA ALA A 149 14.22 8.55 -23.76
C ALA A 149 12.70 8.45 -23.90
N LEU A 150 12.03 7.91 -22.88
CA LEU A 150 10.57 7.85 -22.80
C LEU A 150 9.94 9.24 -22.65
N GLU A 151 10.53 10.10 -21.82
CA GLU A 151 10.06 11.47 -21.58
C GLU A 151 10.18 12.35 -22.83
N ARG A 152 11.34 12.33 -23.50
CA ARG A 152 11.55 13.10 -24.75
C ARG A 152 10.61 12.72 -25.89
N SER A 153 10.15 11.47 -25.89
CA SER A 153 9.21 10.96 -26.90
C SER A 153 7.76 10.94 -26.40
N ASN A 154 7.52 11.35 -25.15
CA ASN A 154 6.24 11.27 -24.44
C ASN A 154 5.55 9.90 -24.56
N VAL A 155 6.34 8.82 -24.48
CA VAL A 155 5.84 7.44 -24.58
C VAL A 155 5.48 6.94 -23.17
N SER A 156 4.19 6.92 -22.87
CA SER A 156 3.64 6.39 -21.61
C SER A 156 2.60 5.28 -21.79
N SER A 157 2.33 4.84 -23.02
CA SER A 157 1.35 3.80 -23.33
C SER A 157 1.83 2.89 -24.46
N ARG A 158 1.24 1.69 -24.56
CA ARG A 158 1.53 0.75 -25.66
C ARG A 158 1.27 1.37 -27.03
N ARG A 159 0.16 2.10 -27.19
CA ARG A 159 -0.17 2.80 -28.45
C ARG A 159 0.89 3.85 -28.81
N ALA A 160 1.31 4.66 -27.84
CA ALA A 160 2.36 5.66 -28.07
C ALA A 160 3.69 4.99 -28.44
N LEU A 161 4.03 3.87 -27.79
CA LEU A 161 5.24 3.12 -28.07
C LEU A 161 5.26 2.57 -29.51
N VAL A 162 4.15 1.98 -29.96
CA VAL A 162 4.09 1.43 -31.31
C VAL A 162 4.06 2.53 -32.38
N ALA A 163 3.36 3.64 -32.13
CA ALA A 163 3.43 4.81 -33.02
C ALA A 163 4.87 5.34 -33.15
N GLN A 164 5.64 5.31 -32.07
CA GLN A 164 7.06 5.69 -32.10
C GLN A 164 7.92 4.66 -32.83
N TRP A 165 7.62 3.37 -32.70
CA TRP A 165 8.31 2.30 -33.44
C TRP A 165 8.04 2.32 -34.94
N GLN A 166 6.86 2.76 -35.38
CA GLN A 166 6.58 2.98 -36.80
C GLN A 166 7.51 4.04 -37.41
N ARG A 167 7.88 5.06 -36.64
CA ARG A 167 8.79 6.13 -37.09
C ARG A 167 10.26 5.72 -36.94
N ASN A 168 10.60 5.07 -35.83
CA ASN A 168 11.95 4.63 -35.52
C ASN A 168 11.92 3.22 -34.90
N PRO A 169 12.17 2.17 -35.68
CA PRO A 169 12.14 0.79 -35.17
C PRO A 169 13.27 0.49 -34.18
N GLN A 170 14.32 1.31 -34.12
CA GLN A 170 15.40 1.16 -33.14
C GLN A 170 15.17 1.92 -31.83
N PHE A 171 14.03 2.62 -31.69
CA PHE A 171 13.70 3.35 -30.48
C PHE A 171 13.65 2.41 -29.25
N LEU A 172 14.31 2.82 -28.15
CA LEU A 172 14.52 2.07 -26.90
C LEU A 172 15.42 0.83 -26.95
N ARG A 173 15.93 0.42 -28.13
CA ARG A 173 16.74 -0.80 -28.26
C ARG A 173 17.97 -0.76 -27.35
N GLU A 174 18.80 0.29 -27.45
CA GLU A 174 20.04 0.43 -26.66
C GLU A 174 19.76 0.61 -25.16
N GLN A 175 18.68 1.33 -24.84
CA GLN A 175 18.24 1.60 -23.48
C GLN A 175 17.85 0.29 -22.82
N VAL A 176 17.02 -0.54 -23.45
CA VAL A 176 16.62 -1.86 -22.95
C VAL A 176 17.83 -2.81 -22.90
N LEU A 177 18.72 -2.78 -23.89
CA LEU A 177 19.94 -3.59 -23.87
C LEU A 177 20.81 -3.31 -22.64
N ASN A 178 20.91 -2.06 -22.18
CA ASN A 178 21.65 -1.72 -20.96
C ASN A 178 21.06 -2.35 -19.69
N TRP A 179 19.80 -2.77 -19.70
CA TRP A 179 19.16 -3.49 -18.59
C TRP A 179 19.37 -5.00 -18.63
N VAL A 180 19.81 -5.55 -19.78
CA VAL A 180 19.96 -6.99 -20.00
C VAL A 180 21.40 -7.43 -19.77
N GLN A 181 21.58 -8.65 -19.28
CA GLN A 181 22.89 -9.28 -19.12
C GLN A 181 23.60 -9.43 -20.48
N ASP A 182 24.92 -9.29 -20.50
CA ASP A 182 25.71 -9.26 -21.74
C ASP A 182 25.52 -10.52 -22.61
N ASN A 183 25.36 -11.68 -21.98
CA ASN A 183 25.11 -12.98 -22.63
C ASN A 183 23.82 -12.99 -23.48
N HIS A 184 22.84 -12.16 -23.14
CA HIS A 184 21.52 -12.15 -23.78
C HIS A 184 21.31 -10.94 -24.69
N LYS A 185 22.26 -9.99 -24.73
CA LYS A 185 22.19 -8.80 -25.59
C LYS A 185 22.16 -9.16 -27.08
N ALA A 186 22.94 -10.16 -27.50
CA ALA A 186 22.99 -10.59 -28.90
C ALA A 186 21.64 -11.15 -29.38
N ALA A 187 21.04 -12.05 -28.58
CA ALA A 187 19.74 -12.63 -28.88
C ALA A 187 18.63 -11.56 -28.92
N LEU A 188 18.64 -10.63 -27.96
CA LEU A 188 17.68 -9.52 -27.96
C LEU A 188 17.83 -8.63 -29.19
N LYS A 189 19.06 -8.31 -29.61
CA LYS A 189 19.32 -7.51 -30.83
C LYS A 189 18.77 -8.18 -32.09
N GLN A 190 18.94 -9.49 -32.21
CA GLN A 190 18.44 -10.24 -33.37
C GLN A 190 16.91 -10.25 -33.40
N HIS A 191 16.25 -10.54 -32.27
CA HIS A 191 14.79 -10.60 -32.20
C HIS A 191 14.11 -9.23 -32.14
N TRP A 192 14.85 -8.14 -31.97
CA TRP A 192 14.28 -6.80 -31.79
C TRP A 192 13.44 -6.35 -32.99
N ASN A 193 13.98 -6.47 -34.21
CA ASN A 193 13.30 -6.00 -35.42
C ASN A 193 12.02 -6.80 -35.68
N ASP A 194 12.07 -8.12 -35.53
CA ASP A 194 10.91 -9.00 -35.69
C ASP A 194 9.83 -8.68 -34.65
N LEU A 195 10.24 -8.43 -33.40
CA LEU A 195 9.32 -8.04 -32.34
C LEU A 195 8.63 -6.72 -32.67
N VAL A 196 9.39 -5.71 -33.08
CA VAL A 196 8.85 -4.40 -33.44
C VAL A 196 7.89 -4.52 -34.61
N MET A 197 8.26 -5.23 -35.68
CA MET A 197 7.39 -5.44 -36.84
C MET A 197 6.08 -6.13 -36.45
N ARG A 198 6.13 -7.16 -35.60
CA ARG A 198 4.93 -7.84 -35.09
C ARG A 198 4.04 -6.91 -34.27
N GLN A 199 4.62 -6.03 -33.44
CA GLN A 199 3.85 -5.08 -32.65
C GLN A 199 3.23 -3.97 -33.50
N VAL A 200 3.92 -3.53 -34.55
CA VAL A 200 3.41 -2.54 -35.52
C VAL A 200 2.25 -3.11 -36.34
N GLN A 201 2.31 -4.38 -36.73
CA GLN A 201 1.26 -5.07 -37.49
C GLN A 201 0.03 -5.46 -36.64
N ALA A 202 0.19 -5.56 -35.32
CA ALA A 202 -0.88 -5.98 -34.41
C ALA A 202 -1.78 -4.83 -33.93
N LEU A 203 -1.56 -3.60 -34.43
CA LEU A 203 -2.35 -2.40 -34.16
C LEU A 203 -3.11 -1.96 -35.41
#